data_AF-A0A2X4V4X5-F1
#
_entry.id   AF-A0A2X4V4X5-F1
#
_cell.length_a   1.000
_cell.length_b   1.000
_cell.length_c   1.000
_cell.angle_alpha   90.00
_cell.angle_beta   90.00
_cell.angle_gamma   90.00
#
_symmetry.space_group_name_H-M   'P 1'
#
loop_
_entity.id
_entity.type
_entity.pdbx_description
1 polymer ?
#
loop_
_entity_poly.entity_id
_entity_poly.type
_entity_poly.pdbx_seq_one_letter_code
_entity_poly.pdbx_strand_id
1 'polypeptide(L)'
;MFHLDTYGTLVAATLVLLLGGKCVTSIPLLRKYTIPAPVAGGLLVALLLLALKKFANWEISFDMSLKDPLMLAFFATIGLNANLARLRAGGRALMVFLFVVLACCWCRTPLASAWRKYWVWIR
;
A
#
# COMPACT_ATOMS: atom_id res chain seq x y z
N MET A 1 -11.16 -8.68 22.57
CA MET A 1 -10.99 -8.49 21.11
C MET A 1 -12.24 -7.81 20.59
N PHE A 2 -12.15 -6.54 20.23
CA PHE A 2 -13.28 -5.82 19.64
C PHE A 2 -13.23 -6.01 18.13
N HIS A 3 -14.29 -6.59 17.56
CA HIS A 3 -14.41 -6.79 16.12
C HIS A 3 -15.22 -5.65 15.53
N LEU A 4 -14.62 -4.89 14.63
CA LEU A 4 -15.34 -3.88 13.86
C LEU A 4 -15.95 -4.55 12.64
N ASP A 5 -17.26 -4.38 12.46
CA ASP A 5 -17.98 -4.82 11.28
C ASP A 5 -17.42 -4.14 10.01
N THR A 6 -17.73 -4.67 8.83
CA THR A 6 -17.29 -4.15 7.53
C THR A 6 -17.57 -2.66 7.38
N TYR A 7 -18.78 -2.20 7.75
CA TYR A 7 -19.14 -0.77 7.71
C TYR A 7 -18.31 0.08 8.67
N GLY A 8 -18.10 -0.39 9.90
CA GLY A 8 -17.29 0.30 10.91
C GLY A 8 -15.83 0.41 10.48
N THR A 9 -15.29 -0.64 9.87
CA THR A 9 -13.94 -0.66 9.31
C THR A 9 -13.80 0.35 8.15
N LEU A 10 -14.81 0.47 7.30
CA LEU A 10 -14.78 1.41 6.17
C LEU A 10 -14.84 2.88 6.63
N VAL A 11 -15.70 3.17 7.62
CA VAL A 11 -15.76 4.49 8.26
C VAL A 11 -14.43 4.81 8.93
N ALA A 12 -13.87 3.88 9.69
CA ALA A 12 -12.56 4.04 10.32
C ALA A 12 -11.47 4.31 9.27
N ALA A 13 -11.41 3.53 8.19
CA ALA A 13 -10.44 3.71 7.11
C ALA A 13 -10.56 5.10 6.44
N THR A 14 -11.78 5.59 6.25
CA THR A 14 -12.03 6.93 5.71
C THR A 14 -11.56 8.03 6.67
N LEU A 15 -11.81 7.87 7.97
CA LEU A 15 -11.28 8.78 9.00
C LEU A 15 -9.76 8.79 9.02
N VAL A 16 -9.11 7.62 8.95
CA VAL A 16 -7.64 7.50 8.86
C VAL A 16 -7.12 8.25 7.63
N LEU A 17 -7.79 8.16 6.49
CA LEU A 17 -7.41 8.86 5.27
C LEU A 17 -7.50 10.38 5.43
N LEU A 18 -8.60 10.89 6.01
CA LEU A 18 -8.78 12.32 6.27
C LEU A 18 -7.75 12.86 7.27
N LEU A 19 -7.46 12.09 8.34
CA LEU A 19 -6.42 12.42 9.31
C LEU A 19 -5.04 12.46 8.66
N GLY A 20 -4.71 11.46 7.84
CA GLY A 20 -3.47 11.41 7.08
C GLY A 20 -3.30 12.62 6.16
N GLY A 21 -4.38 13.06 5.50
CA GLY A 21 -4.40 14.28 4.69
C GLY A 21 -4.04 15.53 5.51
N LYS A 22 -4.66 15.71 6.68
CA LYS A 22 -4.34 16.82 7.60
C LYS A 22 -2.93 16.76 8.16
N CYS A 23 -2.41 15.55 8.41
CA CYS A 23 -1.05 15.38 8.92
C CYS A 23 0.01 15.69 7.85
N VAL A 24 -0.22 15.30 6.60
CA VAL A 24 0.69 15.62 5.48
C VAL A 24 0.73 17.12 5.20
N THR A 25 -0.40 17.84 5.35
CA THR A 25 -0.41 19.31 5.17
C THR A 25 0.24 20.05 6.34
N SER A 26 0.15 19.51 7.56
CA SER A 26 0.71 20.14 8.76
C SER A 26 2.22 19.93 8.90
N ILE A 27 2.77 18.81 8.44
CA ILE A 27 4.19 18.46 8.63
C ILE A 27 4.98 18.68 7.31
N PRO A 28 5.91 19.65 7.26
CA PRO A 28 6.64 19.98 6.03
C PRO A 28 7.58 18.85 5.55
N LEU A 29 8.02 17.96 6.45
CA LEU A 29 8.79 16.78 6.09
C LEU A 29 7.99 15.77 5.25
N LEU A 30 6.74 15.48 5.65
CA LEU A 30 5.86 14.55 4.90
C LEU A 30 5.51 15.10 3.52
N ARG A 31 5.34 16.43 3.44
CA ARG A 31 5.13 17.14 2.18
C ARG A 31 6.36 17.10 1.25
N LYS A 32 7.57 17.20 1.81
CA LYS A 32 8.83 17.18 1.04
C LYS A 32 9.10 15.85 0.33
N TYR A 33 8.64 14.73 0.91
CA TYR A 33 8.82 13.38 0.35
C TYR A 33 7.60 12.86 -0.42
N THR A 34 6.57 13.70 -0.66
CA THR A 34 5.35 13.33 -1.40
C THR A 34 4.73 12.02 -0.91
N ILE A 35 4.74 11.79 0.41
CA ILE A 35 4.18 10.56 0.99
C ILE A 35 2.66 10.60 0.78
N PRO A 36 2.05 9.53 0.22
CA PRO A 36 0.61 9.47 0.05
C PRO A 36 -0.12 9.62 1.40
N ALA A 37 -1.15 10.45 1.44
CA ALA A 37 -1.96 10.67 2.65
C ALA A 37 -2.45 9.38 3.34
N PRO A 38 -2.88 8.31 2.62
CA PRO A 38 -3.26 7.05 3.25
C PRO A 38 -2.13 6.37 4.03
N VAL A 39 -0.89 6.47 3.53
CA VAL A 39 0.28 5.85 4.16
C VAL A 39 0.67 6.61 5.43
N ALA A 40 0.64 7.94 5.39
CA ALA A 40 0.91 8.78 6.55
C ALA A 40 -0.14 8.58 7.67
N GLY A 41 -1.43 8.56 7.31
CA GLY A 41 -2.51 8.29 8.25
C GLY A 41 -2.42 6.89 8.84
N GLY A 42 -2.18 5.88 8.00
CA GLY A 42 -1.99 4.50 8.42
C GLY A 42 -0.81 4.32 9.38
N LEU A 43 0.32 4.98 9.11
CA LEU A 43 1.50 4.94 9.99
C LEU A 43 1.20 5.56 11.37
N LEU A 44 0.52 6.70 11.41
CA LEU A 44 0.11 7.33 12.67
C LEU A 44 -0.81 6.43 13.49
N VAL A 45 -1.83 5.85 12.85
CA VAL A 45 -2.77 4.96 13.52
C VAL A 45 -2.10 3.66 13.95
N ALA A 46 -1.17 3.12 13.16
CA ALA A 46 -0.39 1.94 13.51
C ALA A 46 0.47 2.18 14.77
N LEU A 47 1.12 3.34 14.87
CA LEU A 47 1.88 3.71 16.07
C LEU A 47 0.97 3.89 17.29
N LEU A 48 -0.21 4.48 17.10
CA LEU A 48 -1.20 4.62 18.16
C LEU A 48 -1.69 3.24 18.64
N LEU A 49 -2.08 2.35 17.73
CA LEU A 49 -2.52 0.99 18.04
C LEU A 49 -1.40 0.17 18.71
N LEU A 50 -0.14 0.35 18.28
CA LEU A 50 1.01 -0.30 18.91
C LEU A 50 1.19 0.16 20.36
N ALA A 51 1.05 1.46 20.63
CA ALA A 51 1.10 2.00 21.98
C ALA A 51 -0.06 1.46 22.82
N LEU A 52 -1.30 1.49 22.31
CA LEU A 52 -2.46 0.93 22.99
C LEU A 52 -2.29 -0.56 23.31
N LYS A 53 -1.73 -1.34 22.39
CA LYS A 53 -1.43 -2.75 22.62
C LYS A 53 -0.42 -2.94 23.75
N LYS A 54 0.64 -2.12 23.78
CA LYS A 54 1.71 -2.22 24.79
C LYS A 54 1.24 -1.79 26.19
N PHE A 55 0.40 -0.76 26.30
CA PHE A 55 -0.01 -0.19 27.59
C PHE A 55 -1.33 -0.76 28.12
N ALA A 56 -2.29 -1.09 27.25
CA ALA A 56 -3.64 -1.48 27.65
C ALA A 56 -4.03 -2.92 27.24
N ASN A 57 -3.13 -3.69 26.58
CA ASN A 57 -3.38 -5.04 26.05
C ASN A 57 -4.67 -5.15 25.21
N TRP A 58 -5.12 -4.04 24.63
CA TRP A 58 -6.33 -4.02 23.82
C TRP A 58 -6.00 -4.39 22.38
N GLU A 59 -6.67 -5.42 21.86
CA GLU A 59 -6.59 -5.81 20.44
C GLU A 59 -7.88 -5.42 19.71
N ILE A 60 -7.72 -4.54 18.71
CA ILE A 60 -8.78 -4.12 17.79
C ILE A 60 -8.60 -4.92 16.50
N SER A 61 -9.64 -5.66 16.11
CA SER A 61 -9.68 -6.40 14.86
C SER A 61 -10.55 -5.68 13.85
N PHE A 62 -10.00 -5.46 12.66
CA PHE A 62 -10.69 -4.85 11.53
C PHE A 62 -11.10 -5.93 10.53
N ASP A 63 -12.23 -5.72 9.86
CA ASP A 63 -12.69 -6.60 8.79
C ASP A 63 -11.88 -6.37 7.51
N MET A 64 -11.26 -7.44 7.00
CA MET A 64 -10.37 -7.37 5.84
C MET A 64 -11.06 -7.72 4.52
N SER A 65 -12.35 -8.05 4.53
CA SER A 65 -13.09 -8.54 3.36
C SER A 65 -13.08 -7.57 2.18
N LEU A 66 -13.04 -6.26 2.44
CA LEU A 66 -13.01 -5.22 1.41
C LEU A 66 -11.60 -4.84 0.93
N LYS A 67 -10.53 -5.29 1.58
CA LYS A 67 -9.16 -4.88 1.23
C LYS A 67 -8.80 -5.27 -0.19
N ASP A 68 -9.03 -6.52 -0.56
CA ASP A 68 -8.64 -7.08 -1.84
C ASP A 68 -9.44 -6.48 -3.02
N PRO A 69 -10.78 -6.38 -2.98
CA PRO A 69 -11.53 -5.74 -4.07
C PRO A 69 -11.19 -4.25 -4.22
N LEU A 70 -10.95 -3.52 -3.12
CA LEU A 70 -10.58 -2.11 -3.18
C LEU A 70 -9.17 -1.90 -3.76
N MET A 71 -8.23 -2.80 -3.44
CA MET A 71 -6.89 -2.81 -4.03
C MET A 71 -6.94 -3.10 -5.53
N LEU A 72 -7.72 -4.09 -5.95
CA LEU A 72 -7.92 -4.41 -7.36
C LEU A 72 -8.56 -3.23 -8.11
N ALA A 73 -9.58 -2.59 -7.53
CA ALA A 73 -10.22 -1.41 -8.11
C ALA A 73 -9.25 -0.23 -8.25
N PHE A 74 -8.37 0.00 -7.27
CA PHE A 74 -7.33 1.03 -7.33
C PHE A 74 -6.33 0.76 -8.47
N PHE A 75 -5.79 -0.46 -8.57
CA PHE A 75 -4.85 -0.80 -9.63
C PHE A 75 -5.50 -0.82 -11.01
N ALA A 76 -6.74 -1.30 -11.12
CA ALA A 76 -7.52 -1.22 -12.35
C ALA A 76 -7.70 0.24 -12.79
N THR A 77 -8.02 1.14 -11.86
CA THR A 77 -8.18 2.58 -12.16
C THR A 77 -6.87 3.23 -12.59
N ILE A 78 -5.74 2.90 -11.93
CA ILE A 78 -4.40 3.37 -12.37
C ILE A 78 -4.08 2.85 -13.78
N GLY A 79 -4.38 1.58 -14.05
CA GLY A 79 -4.18 0.97 -15.36
C GLY A 79 -5.03 1.63 -16.45
N LEU A 80 -6.30 1.92 -16.16
CA LEU A 80 -7.21 2.59 -17.09
C LEU A 80 -6.84 4.07 -17.32
N ASN A 81 -6.29 4.75 -16.31
CA ASN A 81 -5.77 6.11 -16.44
C ASN A 81 -4.33 6.14 -17.02
N ALA A 82 -3.72 4.98 -17.28
CA ALA A 82 -2.37 4.93 -17.82
C ALA A 82 -2.38 5.42 -19.27
N ASN A 83 -1.64 6.50 -19.53
CA ASN A 83 -1.50 7.02 -20.88
C ASN A 83 -0.51 6.19 -21.70
N LEU A 84 -1.05 5.30 -22.53
CA LEU A 84 -0.29 4.44 -23.45
C LEU A 84 0.64 5.22 -24.39
N ALA A 85 0.29 6.46 -24.76
CA ALA A 85 1.13 7.30 -25.61
C ALA A 85 2.40 7.75 -24.87
N ARG A 86 2.29 8.12 -23.58
CA ARG A 86 3.47 8.45 -22.74
C ARG A 86 4.35 7.22 -22.48
N LEU A 87 3.72 6.06 -22.30
CA LEU A 87 4.45 4.80 -22.14
C LEU A 87 5.24 4.44 -23.41
N ARG A 88 4.62 4.58 -24.58
CA ARG A 88 5.27 4.34 -25.88
C ARG A 88 6.37 5.37 -26.16
N ALA A 89 6.19 6.64 -25.76
CA ALA A 89 7.22 7.68 -25.88
C ALA A 89 8.48 7.37 -25.05
N GLY A 90 8.35 6.62 -23.95
CA GLY A 90 9.50 6.13 -23.16
C GLY A 90 10.42 5.17 -23.93
N GLY A 91 9.91 4.51 -24.98
CA GLY A 91 10.68 3.76 -25.97
C GLY A 91 11.77 2.85 -25.39
N ARG A 92 13.00 3.00 -25.89
CA ARG A 92 14.15 2.19 -25.48
C ARG A 92 14.61 2.47 -24.04
N ALA A 93 14.48 3.71 -23.57
CA ALA A 93 14.87 4.08 -22.21
C ALA A 93 14.01 3.36 -21.16
N LEU A 94 12.71 3.23 -21.43
CA LEU A 94 11.79 2.47 -20.57
C LEU A 94 12.17 0.98 -20.52
N MET A 95 12.50 0.37 -21.67
CA MET A 95 12.90 -1.05 -21.73
C MET A 95 14.21 -1.32 -20.98
N VAL A 96 15.22 -0.46 -21.14
CA VAL A 96 16.48 -0.57 -20.40
C VAL A 96 16.25 -0.39 -18.90
N PHE A 97 15.46 0.61 -18.50
CA PHE A 97 15.09 0.80 -17.09
C PHE A 97 14.38 -0.44 -16.52
N LEU A 98 13.41 -1.00 -17.26
CA LEU A 98 12.70 -2.21 -16.85
C LEU A 98 13.66 -3.39 -16.67
N PHE A 99 14.57 -3.58 -17.62
CA PHE A 99 15.55 -4.67 -17.58
C PHE A 99 16.52 -4.51 -16.39
N VAL A 100 16.99 -3.29 -16.11
CA VAL A 100 17.85 -3.00 -14.97
C VAL A 100 17.11 -3.24 -13.64
N VAL A 101 15.84 -2.81 -13.53
CA VAL A 101 15.03 -3.05 -12.33
C VAL A 101 14.76 -4.54 -12.15
N LEU A 102 14.42 -5.27 -13.22
CA LEU A 102 14.22 -6.72 -13.17
C LEU A 102 15.51 -7.46 -12.79
N ALA A 103 16.65 -7.09 -13.37
CA ALA A 103 17.96 -7.66 -13.04
C ALA A 103 18.36 -7.33 -11.60
N CYS A 104 18.13 -6.09 -11.14
CA CYS A 104 18.39 -5.68 -9.76
C CYS A 104 17.49 -6.44 -8.78
N CYS A 105 16.20 -6.57 -9.08
CA CYS A 105 15.28 -7.37 -8.27
C CYS A 105 15.75 -8.83 -8.24
N TRP A 106 16.07 -9.43 -9.38
CA TRP A 106 16.59 -10.79 -9.45
C TRP A 106 17.88 -10.98 -8.64
N CYS A 107 18.82 -10.04 -8.74
CA CYS A 107 20.11 -10.10 -8.06
C CYS A 107 19.99 -9.85 -6.54
N ARG A 108 19.08 -8.96 -6.13
CA ARG A 108 18.92 -8.57 -4.73
C ARG A 108 18.12 -9.57 -3.91
N THR A 109 17.37 -10.46 -4.57
CA THR A 109 16.46 -11.30 -3.83
C THR A 109 16.93 -12.76 -3.71
N PRO A 110 16.95 -13.33 -2.49
CA PRO A 110 16.84 -14.79 -2.32
C PRO A 110 15.50 -15.38 -2.83
N LEU A 111 14.69 -14.60 -3.57
CA LEU A 111 13.32 -14.86 -4.04
C LEU A 111 13.22 -15.78 -5.26
N ALA A 112 14.33 -16.14 -5.91
CA ALA A 112 14.31 -17.28 -6.84
C ALA A 112 13.87 -18.57 -6.12
N SER A 113 14.11 -18.69 -4.81
CA SER A 113 13.61 -19.79 -3.98
C SER A 113 12.13 -19.63 -3.57
N ALA A 114 11.64 -18.40 -3.40
CA ALA A 114 10.24 -18.12 -3.09
C ALA A 114 9.32 -18.24 -4.31
N TRP A 115 9.79 -17.91 -5.52
CA TRP A 115 9.06 -18.14 -6.76
C TRP A 115 8.68 -19.61 -6.95
N ARG A 116 9.55 -20.55 -6.54
CA ARG A 116 9.24 -21.99 -6.51
C ARG A 116 8.08 -22.34 -5.55
N LYS A 117 7.88 -21.57 -4.48
CA LYS A 117 6.81 -21.77 -3.48
C LYS A 117 5.45 -21.23 -3.94
N TYR A 118 5.44 -20.16 -4.74
CA TYR A 118 4.21 -19.58 -5.31
C TYR A 118 3.79 -20.24 -6.64
N TRP A 119 4.73 -20.77 -7.43
CA TRP A 119 4.41 -21.51 -8.65
C TRP A 119 3.72 -22.87 -8.38
N VAL A 120 3.91 -23.44 -7.17
CA VAL A 120 3.19 -24.64 -6.69
C VAL A 120 1.73 -24.34 -6.32
N TRP A 121 1.38 -23.09 -6.01
CA TRP A 121 0.00 -22.67 -5.72
C TRP A 121 -0.78 -22.23 -6.97
N ILE A 122 -0.11 -22.14 -8.12
CA ILE A 122 -0.70 -21.88 -9.44
C ILE A 122 -0.92 -23.19 -10.23
N ARG A 123 -0.65 -24.34 -9.60
CA ARG A 123 -1.16 -25.66 -10.01
C ARG A 123 -2.12 -26.17 -8.95
#